data_AF-A0A6B3NKZ8-F1
#
_entry.id   AF-A0A6B3NKZ8-F1
#
_cell.length_a   1.000
_cell.length_b   1.000
_cell.length_c   1.000
_cell.angle_alpha   90.00
_cell.angle_beta   90.00
_cell.angle_gamma   90.00
#
_symmetry.space_group_name_H-M   'P 1'
#
loop_
_entity.id
_entity.type
_entity.pdbx_description
1 polymer ?
#
loop_
_entity_poly.entity_id
_entity_poly.type
_entity_poly.pdbx_seq_one_letter_code
_entity_poly.pdbx_strand_id
1 'polypeptide(L)'
;MSSVISSTVAYYLTDFWCNLTNRFRPKPPTKPDYTNIYTSPEYTPERYGQCNQGTYIEVYKPQNPYLGDNGKPKAVIYLHGFALGASQIYGTHLEHLVKQGYYVFYPNFQTGFCSFPLLKLIMNWRSF
;
A
#
# COMPACT_ATOMS: atom_id res chain seq x y z
N MET A 1 45.45 10.59 -1.98
CA MET A 1 44.68 11.09 -0.82
C MET A 1 43.77 12.28 -1.14
N SER A 2 43.73 12.83 -2.36
CA SER A 2 42.94 14.03 -2.68
C SER A 2 41.49 13.77 -3.17
N SER A 3 41.16 12.56 -3.63
CA SER A 3 39.83 12.26 -4.19
C SER A 3 38.75 12.04 -3.13
N VAL A 4 39.11 11.46 -1.98
CA VAL A 4 38.18 11.15 -0.88
C VAL A 4 37.71 12.42 -0.16
N ILE A 5 38.60 13.39 0.04
CA ILE A 5 38.26 14.67 0.66
C ILE A 5 37.28 15.45 -0.23
N SER A 6 37.49 15.41 -1.54
CA SER A 6 36.62 16.09 -2.50
C SER A 6 35.20 15.52 -2.55
N SER A 7 35.05 14.20 -2.46
CA SER A 7 33.72 13.56 -2.46
C SER A 7 32.96 13.78 -1.15
N THR A 8 33.67 13.78 -0.01
CA THR A 8 33.09 14.08 1.29
C THR A 8 32.58 15.53 1.38
N VAL A 9 33.36 16.51 0.88
CA VAL A 9 32.92 17.91 0.85
C VAL A 9 31.72 18.10 -0.08
N ALA A 10 31.72 17.47 -1.26
CA ALA A 10 30.59 17.52 -2.18
C ALA A 10 29.29 16.93 -1.56
N TYR A 11 29.41 15.84 -0.80
CA TYR A 11 28.29 15.24 -0.07
C TYR A 11 27.69 16.22 0.95
N TYR A 12 28.51 16.85 1.79
CA TYR A 12 28.02 17.79 2.81
C TYR A 12 27.40 19.05 2.21
N LEU A 13 27.96 19.57 1.12
CA LEU A 13 27.35 20.70 0.40
C LEU A 13 25.98 20.31 -0.18
N THR A 14 25.88 19.13 -0.80
CA THR A 14 24.63 18.64 -1.38
C THR A 14 23.57 18.41 -0.31
N ASP A 15 23.94 17.81 0.83
CA ASP A 15 23.03 17.58 1.96
C ASP A 15 22.57 18.91 2.60
N PHE A 16 23.48 19.87 2.77
CA PHE A 16 23.15 21.22 3.25
C PHE A 16 22.16 21.93 2.33
N TRP A 17 22.39 21.93 1.02
CA TRP A 17 21.47 22.53 0.06
C TRP A 17 20.12 21.79 -0.01
N CYS A 18 20.11 20.47 0.12
CA CYS A 18 18.88 19.67 0.22
C CYS A 18 18.07 20.02 1.46
N ASN A 19 18.72 20.18 2.61
CA ASN A 19 18.05 20.54 3.87
C ASN A 19 17.57 22.00 3.86
N LEU A 20 18.36 22.93 3.32
CA LEU A 20 18.01 24.35 3.22
C LEU A 20 16.79 24.59 2.30
N THR A 21 16.70 23.84 1.21
CA THR A 21 15.60 23.94 0.23
C THR A 21 14.36 23.12 0.61
N ASN A 22 14.44 22.28 1.65
CA ASN A 22 13.34 21.41 2.09
C ASN A 22 12.07 22.20 2.47
N ARG A 23 12.22 23.45 2.94
CA ARG A 23 11.10 24.36 3.28
C ARG A 23 10.30 24.83 2.06
N PHE A 24 10.90 24.83 0.87
CA PHE A 24 10.27 25.25 -0.38
C PHE A 24 9.75 24.08 -1.23
N ARG A 25 9.89 22.85 -0.73
CA ARG A 25 9.34 21.69 -1.42
C ARG A 25 7.82 21.69 -1.29
N PRO A 26 7.08 21.35 -2.37
CA PRO A 26 5.66 21.07 -2.27
C PRO A 26 5.46 20.03 -1.18
N LYS A 27 4.71 20.38 -0.14
CA LYS A 27 4.27 19.41 0.84
C LYS A 27 3.22 18.52 0.19
N PRO A 28 3.21 17.22 0.50
CA PRO A 28 2.09 16.37 0.13
C PRO A 28 0.78 16.97 0.65
N PRO A 29 -0.34 16.75 -0.04
CA PRO A 29 -1.63 17.17 0.47
C PRO A 29 -1.90 16.51 1.82
N THR A 30 -2.64 17.21 2.69
CA THR A 30 -3.13 16.63 3.94
C THR A 30 -3.92 15.36 3.64
N LYS A 31 -3.66 14.29 4.41
CA LYS A 31 -4.40 13.03 4.29
C LYS A 31 -5.92 13.31 4.46
N PRO A 32 -6.77 12.82 3.56
CA PRO A 32 -8.21 12.98 3.72
C PRO A 32 -8.72 12.26 4.97
N ASP A 33 -9.76 12.82 5.59
CA ASP A 33 -10.48 12.17 6.68
C ASP A 33 -11.51 11.18 6.11
N TYR A 34 -11.40 9.92 6.52
CA TYR A 34 -12.26 8.83 6.09
C TYR A 34 -13.12 8.26 7.21
N THR A 35 -13.11 8.87 8.40
CA THR A 35 -13.83 8.36 9.58
C THR A 35 -15.33 8.20 9.35
N ASN A 36 -15.92 9.06 8.52
CA ASN A 36 -17.34 9.05 8.17
C ASN A 36 -17.75 7.96 7.15
N ILE A 37 -16.80 7.41 6.40
CA ILE A 37 -17.08 6.38 5.37
C ILE A 37 -16.61 4.98 5.77
N TYR A 38 -15.81 4.87 6.84
CA TYR A 38 -15.36 3.58 7.35
C TYR A 38 -16.42 2.93 8.25
N THR A 39 -17.32 2.21 7.62
CA THR A 39 -18.41 1.46 8.28
C THR A 39 -17.95 0.13 8.87
N SER A 40 -16.80 -0.39 8.45
CA SER A 40 -16.20 -1.65 8.92
C SER A 40 -14.71 -1.46 9.29
N PRO A 41 -14.38 -0.73 10.37
CA PRO A 41 -12.99 -0.43 10.73
C PRO A 41 -12.12 -1.68 10.96
N GLU A 42 -12.74 -2.78 11.39
CA GLU A 42 -12.12 -4.10 11.51
C GLU A 42 -12.45 -4.98 10.29
N TYR A 43 -11.49 -5.81 9.90
CA TYR A 43 -11.60 -6.76 8.79
C TYR A 43 -10.71 -7.99 9.03
N THR A 44 -11.01 -9.09 8.34
CA THR A 44 -10.23 -10.34 8.42
C THR A 44 -9.70 -10.74 7.03
N PRO A 45 -8.37 -10.83 6.84
CA PRO A 45 -7.79 -11.36 5.61
C PRO A 45 -7.71 -12.90 5.64
N GLU A 46 -8.11 -13.53 4.54
CA GLU A 46 -8.02 -14.97 4.31
C GLU A 46 -7.23 -15.24 3.02
N ARG A 47 -6.37 -16.25 3.02
CA ARG A 47 -5.50 -16.58 1.87
C ARG A 47 -5.80 -17.98 1.37
N TYR A 48 -5.85 -18.12 0.06
CA TYR A 48 -6.09 -19.39 -0.61
C TYR A 48 -5.12 -19.58 -1.77
N GLY A 49 -4.92 -20.85 -2.13
CA GLY A 49 -4.07 -21.25 -3.25
C GLY A 49 -2.59 -20.96 -3.04
N GLN A 50 -1.82 -21.00 -4.12
CA GLN A 50 -0.36 -20.83 -4.08
C GLN A 50 0.09 -19.86 -5.18
N CYS A 51 0.85 -18.84 -4.80
CA CYS A 51 1.26 -17.79 -5.75
C CYS A 51 2.27 -18.29 -6.78
N ASN A 52 3.18 -19.18 -6.39
CA ASN A 52 4.10 -19.85 -7.31
C ASN A 52 3.39 -20.76 -8.32
N GLN A 53 2.11 -21.11 -8.10
CA GLN A 53 1.28 -21.87 -9.04
C GLN A 53 0.28 -20.98 -9.80
N GLY A 54 0.26 -19.67 -9.55
CA GLY A 54 -0.71 -18.76 -10.16
C GLY A 54 -2.15 -19.00 -9.71
N THR A 55 -2.37 -19.64 -8.56
CA THR A 55 -3.70 -19.93 -8.01
C THR A 55 -4.03 -19.11 -6.76
N TYR A 56 -3.18 -18.13 -6.43
CA TYR A 56 -3.28 -17.37 -5.19
C TYR A 56 -4.43 -16.37 -5.22
N ILE A 57 -5.15 -16.29 -4.11
CA ILE A 57 -6.10 -15.22 -3.84
C ILE A 57 -6.06 -14.84 -2.36
N GLU A 58 -6.07 -13.55 -2.09
CA GLU A 58 -6.29 -13.00 -0.76
C GLU A 58 -7.66 -12.33 -0.72
N VAL A 59 -8.47 -12.66 0.29
CA VAL A 59 -9.82 -12.16 0.47
C VAL A 59 -9.88 -11.36 1.75
N TYR A 60 -10.21 -10.08 1.65
CA TYR A 60 -10.40 -9.18 2.79
C TYR A 60 -11.89 -9.13 3.09
N LYS A 61 -12.27 -9.62 4.28
CA LYS A 61 -13.66 -9.76 4.71
C LYS A 61 -13.99 -8.68 5.72
N PRO A 62 -14.95 -7.79 5.44
CA PRO A 62 -15.39 -6.77 6.39
C PRO A 62 -16.22 -7.40 7.51
N GLN A 63 -16.10 -6.87 8.73
CA GLN A 63 -16.94 -7.23 9.87
C GLN A 63 -18.37 -6.71 9.67
N ASN A 64 -18.51 -5.56 9.02
CA ASN A 64 -19.79 -4.94 8.70
C ASN A 64 -19.94 -4.75 7.17
N PRO A 65 -20.50 -5.72 6.44
CA PRO A 65 -20.58 -5.66 5.00
C PRO A 65 -21.51 -4.55 4.48
N TYR A 66 -21.07 -3.85 3.44
CA TYR A 66 -21.90 -2.95 2.65
C TYR A 66 -22.85 -3.76 1.79
N LEU A 67 -24.16 -3.58 2.01
CA LEU A 67 -25.22 -4.26 1.28
C LEU A 67 -25.69 -3.39 0.13
N GLY A 68 -25.90 -4.00 -1.05
CA GLY A 68 -26.60 -3.36 -2.15
C GLY A 68 -28.10 -3.30 -1.93
N ASP A 69 -28.81 -2.65 -2.86
CA ASP A 69 -30.28 -2.54 -2.86
C ASP A 69 -31.00 -3.89 -2.84
N ASN A 70 -30.33 -4.95 -3.30
CA ASN A 70 -30.83 -6.32 -3.27
C ASN A 70 -30.54 -7.07 -1.95
N GLY A 71 -30.06 -6.36 -0.92
CA GLY A 71 -29.69 -6.92 0.38
C GLY A 71 -28.44 -7.81 0.36
N LYS A 72 -27.72 -7.90 -0.77
CA LYS A 72 -26.53 -8.75 -0.91
C LYS A 72 -25.26 -7.94 -0.64
N PRO A 73 -24.23 -8.53 0.02
CA PRO A 73 -22.94 -7.88 0.16
C PRO A 73 -22.31 -7.52 -1.19
N LYS A 74 -21.70 -6.33 -1.26
CA LYS A 74 -20.93 -5.91 -2.43
C LYS A 74 -19.50 -6.43 -2.35
N ALA A 75 -18.96 -6.76 -3.51
CA ALA A 75 -17.60 -7.23 -3.68
C ALA A 75 -16.84 -6.37 -4.69
N VAL A 76 -15.54 -6.23 -4.47
CA VAL A 76 -14.57 -5.60 -5.36
C VAL A 76 -13.50 -6.61 -5.70
N ILE A 77 -13.20 -6.78 -6.99
CA ILE A 77 -12.03 -7.54 -7.44
C ILE A 77 -10.94 -6.53 -7.78
N TYR A 78 -9.86 -6.54 -7.01
CA TYR A 78 -8.72 -5.65 -7.19
C TYR A 78 -7.63 -6.35 -8.00
N LEU A 79 -7.37 -5.86 -9.22
CA LEU A 79 -6.35 -6.40 -10.10
C LEU A 79 -5.07 -5.56 -10.01
N HIS A 80 -3.93 -6.23 -9.83
CA HIS A 80 -2.63 -5.58 -9.83
C HIS A 80 -2.12 -5.29 -11.25
N GLY A 81 -1.20 -4.34 -11.37
CA GLY A 81 -0.49 -4.04 -12.61
C GLY A 81 0.61 -5.06 -12.92
N PHE A 82 1.22 -4.94 -14.10
CA PHE A 82 2.28 -5.84 -14.55
C PHE A 82 3.44 -5.91 -13.55
N ALA A 83 3.92 -7.13 -13.25
CA ALA A 83 5.08 -7.47 -12.43
C ALA A 83 4.99 -7.26 -10.91
N LEU A 84 3.96 -6.59 -10.37
CA LEU A 84 3.85 -6.29 -8.94
C LEU A 84 2.75 -7.10 -8.26
N GLY A 85 2.83 -8.44 -8.30
CA GLY A 85 1.78 -9.33 -7.82
C GLY A 85 1.54 -9.38 -6.30
N ALA A 86 2.41 -8.80 -5.48
CA ALA A 86 2.33 -8.91 -4.02
C ALA A 86 1.32 -7.91 -3.45
N SER A 87 0.29 -8.41 -2.76
CA SER A 87 -0.82 -7.60 -2.22
C SER A 87 -0.37 -6.50 -1.27
N GLN A 88 0.75 -6.70 -0.57
CA GLN A 88 1.31 -5.74 0.38
C GLN A 88 1.64 -4.38 -0.27
N ILE A 89 1.93 -4.36 -1.57
CA ILE A 89 2.16 -3.11 -2.32
C ILE A 89 0.89 -2.25 -2.38
N TYR A 90 -0.27 -2.89 -2.43
CA TYR A 90 -1.58 -2.25 -2.55
C TYR A 90 -2.33 -2.17 -1.22
N GLY A 91 -1.66 -2.47 -0.11
CA GLY A 91 -2.30 -2.65 1.20
C GLY A 91 -3.21 -1.50 1.62
N THR A 92 -2.79 -0.25 1.38
CA THR A 92 -3.60 0.95 1.71
C THR A 92 -4.90 1.02 0.90
N HIS A 93 -4.88 0.63 -0.38
CA HIS A 93 -6.08 0.61 -1.21
C HIS A 93 -7.02 -0.54 -0.80
N LEU A 94 -6.45 -1.73 -0.54
CA LEU A 94 -7.23 -2.89 -0.10
C LEU A 94 -7.89 -2.62 1.27
N GLU A 95 -7.13 -2.02 2.20
CA GLU A 95 -7.61 -1.60 3.51
C GLU A 95 -8.71 -0.53 3.39
N HIS A 96 -8.50 0.49 2.54
CA HIS A 96 -9.49 1.54 2.32
C HIS A 96 -10.83 0.98 1.85
N LEU A 97 -10.80 0.06 0.88
CA LEU A 97 -11.99 -0.58 0.32
C LEU A 97 -12.69 -1.49 1.35
N VAL A 98 -11.96 -2.36 2.05
CA VAL A 98 -12.58 -3.26 3.02
C VAL A 98 -13.15 -2.49 4.22
N LYS A 99 -12.51 -1.38 4.63
CA LYS A 99 -13.02 -0.54 5.72
C LYS A 99 -14.33 0.19 5.39
N GLN A 100 -14.63 0.39 4.11
CA GLN A 100 -15.93 0.87 3.64
C GLN A 100 -17.02 -0.22 3.64
N GLY A 101 -16.68 -1.47 3.99
CA GLY A 101 -17.60 -2.60 4.06
C GLY A 101 -17.62 -3.48 2.80
N TYR A 102 -16.73 -3.27 1.83
CA TYR A 102 -16.68 -4.16 0.65
C TYR A 102 -15.94 -5.46 0.97
N TYR A 103 -16.42 -6.59 0.45
CA TYR A 103 -15.56 -7.77 0.29
C TYR A 103 -14.52 -7.47 -0.79
N VAL A 104 -13.24 -7.61 -0.50
CA VAL A 104 -12.18 -7.31 -1.48
C VAL A 104 -11.43 -8.58 -1.83
N PHE A 105 -11.42 -8.93 -3.10
CA PHE A 105 -10.74 -10.08 -3.65
C PHE A 105 -9.50 -9.61 -4.40
N TYR A 106 -8.34 -10.12 -4.00
CA TYR A 106 -7.05 -9.86 -4.64
C TYR A 106 -6.49 -11.16 -5.21
N PRO A 107 -6.79 -11.50 -6.47
CA PRO A 107 -6.17 -12.63 -7.14
C PRO A 107 -4.75 -12.27 -7.63
N ASN A 108 -3.83 -13.22 -7.54
CA ASN A 108 -2.51 -13.15 -8.18
C ASN A 108 -2.27 -14.40 -9.01
N PHE A 109 -2.35 -14.23 -10.34
CA PHE A 109 -2.08 -15.27 -11.32
C PHE A 109 -0.63 -15.28 -11.81
N GLN A 110 0.17 -14.27 -11.43
CA GLN A 110 1.55 -14.15 -11.87
C GLN A 110 2.47 -14.97 -10.96
N THR A 111 3.17 -15.94 -11.55
CA THR A 111 4.17 -16.76 -10.86
C THR A 111 5.47 -15.96 -10.70
N GLY A 112 5.83 -15.61 -9.45
CA GLY A 112 7.18 -15.09 -9.14
C GLY A 112 7.25 -13.95 -8.13
N PHE A 113 6.28 -13.03 -8.10
CA PHE A 113 6.29 -11.91 -7.15
C PHE A 113 5.17 -12.05 -6.12
N CYS A 114 5.45 -12.83 -5.06
CA CYS A 114 4.44 -13.33 -4.14
C CYS A 114 4.35 -12.61 -2.79
N SER A 115 5.42 -11.94 -2.37
CA SER A 115 5.44 -11.21 -1.11
C SER A 115 6.39 -10.02 -1.21
N PHE A 116 6.06 -8.99 -0.44
CA PHE A 116 6.91 -7.84 -0.24
C PHE A 116 7.06 -7.57 1.27
N PRO A 117 8.29 -7.40 1.79
CA PRO A 117 8.51 -7.22 3.22
C PRO A 117 7.90 -5.90 3.71
N LEU A 118 6.98 -5.98 4.65
CA LEU A 118 6.22 -4.84 5.21
C LEU A 118 7.14 -3.77 5.84
N LEU A 119 8.31 -4.18 6.36
CA LEU A 119 9.26 -3.29 7.04
C LEU A 119 9.78 -2.16 6.11
N LYS A 120 9.85 -2.39 4.79
CA LYS A 120 10.28 -1.37 3.82
C LYS A 120 9.20 -0.33 3.51
N LEU A 121 7.92 -0.66 3.69
CA LEU A 121 6.82 0.28 3.49
C LEU A 121 6.69 1.23 4.68
N ILE A 122 6.75 0.74 5.92
CA ILE A 122 6.54 1.58 7.11
C ILE A 122 7.64 2.65 7.28
N MET A 123 8.88 2.36 6.90
CA MET A 123 10.00 3.31 7.07
C MET A 123 9.95 4.51 6.11
N ASN A 124 9.32 4.40 4.94
CA ASN A 124 9.19 5.51 3.99
C ASN A 124 7.88 6.31 4.13
N TRP A 125 6.91 5.79 4.89
CA TRP A 125 5.57 6.39 4.99
C TRP A 125 5.32 7.20 6.26
N ARG A 126 6.24 7.21 7.24
CA ARG A 126 6.18 8.12 8.41
C ARG A 126 6.47 9.59 8.08
N SER A 127 6.76 9.89 6.82
CA SER A 127 7.08 11.23 6.32
C SER A 127 5.91 11.91 5.60
N PHE A 128 4.71 11.31 5.64
CA PHE A 128 3.46 11.82 5.05
C PHE A 128 2.36 11.92 6.11
#